data_AF-A0A6A5HQP1-F1
#
_entry.id   AF-A0A6A5HQP1-F1
#
_cell.length_a   1.000
_cell.length_b   1.000
_cell.length_c   1.000
_cell.angle_alpha   90.00
_cell.angle_beta   90.00
_cell.angle_gamma   90.00
#
_symmetry.space_group_name_H-M   'P 1'
#
loop_
_entity.id
_entity.type
_entity.pdbx_description
1 polymer ?
#
loop_
_entity_poly.entity_id
_entity_poly.type
_entity_poly.pdbx_seq_one_letter_code
_entity_poly.pdbx_strand_id
1 'polypeptide(L)'
;MQSSDSIPNFTKCMHKSDLILCYFRRELKSMNWENIRKLLNLYPKHCLLYDHIDKFIETAKKRNIKPQEIVEALMQFSQANNPYYIEKSDFEMLLKKSILSSCTNVTKTMFTRNNTEKSFISSKDVELLKRKIDEYVHNSKEGYVKSKEYGKVRTKVSEWRKEKKVKDGENLVVVDALNYGIGQDRKEWNSISKQFRHVVFATRFPPMPIRDEVIKRYNGNALFCDKLSADDLIILRMAIEFGRQTSLVTNDQYRDHRRAVCNGDLDVEKVWDDFLIDAVYRHKDGNIETHRNFNLRVHKVNGHWILPVLDSEGNSDKIRDLKVFRIALA
;
A
#
# COMPACT_ATOMS: atom_id res chain seq x y z
N MET A 1 19.41 36.75 -12.07
CA MET A 1 20.00 35.42 -12.34
C MET A 1 19.25 34.81 -13.51
N GLN A 2 19.94 34.54 -14.62
CA GLN A 2 19.36 33.92 -15.82
C GLN A 2 18.90 32.49 -15.52
N SER A 3 17.78 32.09 -16.12
CA SER A 3 17.32 30.70 -16.15
C SER A 3 18.35 29.85 -16.91
N SER A 4 18.82 28.75 -16.33
CA SER A 4 19.61 27.77 -17.10
C SER A 4 18.67 26.86 -17.87
N ASP A 5 18.97 26.63 -19.15
CA ASP A 5 18.16 25.76 -20.02
C ASP A 5 18.26 24.27 -19.66
N SER A 6 19.22 23.90 -18.79
CA SER A 6 19.43 22.53 -18.32
C SER A 6 19.33 22.42 -16.80
N ILE A 7 18.74 21.30 -16.36
CA ILE A 7 18.71 20.90 -14.95
C ILE A 7 20.08 20.29 -14.60
N PRO A 8 20.73 20.73 -13.52
CA PRO A 8 21.99 20.14 -13.08
C PRO A 8 21.84 18.66 -12.73
N ASN A 9 22.93 17.92 -12.90
CA ASN A 9 23.01 16.55 -12.40
C ASN A 9 23.28 16.55 -10.89
N PHE A 10 22.31 16.11 -10.09
CA PHE A 10 22.41 16.08 -8.63
C PHE A 10 22.95 14.77 -8.04
N THR A 11 23.40 13.82 -8.88
CA THR A 11 23.74 12.44 -8.45
C THR A 11 24.83 12.39 -7.38
N LYS A 12 25.79 13.34 -7.39
CA LYS A 12 26.95 13.35 -6.48
C LYS A 12 26.88 14.44 -5.40
N CYS A 13 25.73 15.04 -5.15
CA CYS A 13 25.60 16.16 -4.20
C CYS A 13 25.36 15.66 -2.76
N MET A 14 26.15 16.15 -1.79
CA MET A 14 25.98 15.82 -0.36
C MET A 14 24.64 16.28 0.24
N HIS A 15 24.07 17.38 -0.26
CA HIS A 15 22.76 17.91 0.15
C HIS A 15 21.75 17.86 -1.00
N LYS A 16 21.67 16.70 -1.67
CA LYS A 16 20.85 16.51 -2.88
C LYS A 16 19.40 16.98 -2.69
N SER A 17 18.74 16.61 -1.58
CA SER A 17 17.34 16.98 -1.31
C SER A 17 17.16 18.50 -1.24
N ASP A 18 17.95 19.18 -0.41
CA ASP A 18 17.84 20.63 -0.21
C ASP A 18 18.18 21.39 -1.49
N LEU A 19 19.20 20.92 -2.22
CA LEU A 19 19.62 21.54 -3.47
C LEU A 19 18.55 21.40 -4.56
N ILE A 20 17.93 20.22 -4.71
CA ILE A 20 16.82 20.02 -5.65
C ILE A 20 15.65 20.93 -5.27
N LEU A 21 15.28 20.99 -3.99
CA LEU A 21 14.19 21.85 -3.52
C LEU A 21 14.47 23.33 -3.77
N CYS A 22 15.72 23.79 -3.56
CA CYS A 22 16.15 25.15 -3.88
C CYS A 22 16.04 25.45 -5.37
N TYR A 23 16.48 24.53 -6.22
CA TYR A 23 16.33 24.64 -7.67
C TYR A 23 14.85 24.67 -8.07
N PHE A 24 14.02 23.80 -7.52
CA PHE A 24 12.59 23.79 -7.80
C PHE A 24 11.92 25.13 -7.44
N ARG A 25 12.21 25.67 -6.24
CA ARG A 25 11.73 27.00 -5.82
C ARG A 25 12.25 28.12 -6.72
N ARG A 26 13.49 28.03 -7.19
CA ARG A 26 14.07 28.97 -8.16
C ARG A 26 13.30 28.94 -9.48
N GLU A 27 13.04 27.75 -10.04
CA GLU A 27 12.32 27.60 -11.31
C GLU A 27 10.85 28.04 -11.21
N LEU A 28 10.21 27.80 -10.06
CA LEU A 28 8.90 28.36 -9.73
C LEU A 28 8.92 29.91 -9.68
N LYS A 29 10.00 30.51 -9.18
CA LYS A 29 10.16 31.98 -9.14
C LYS A 29 10.45 32.56 -10.52
N SER A 30 11.27 31.90 -11.33
CA SER A 30 11.58 32.30 -12.71
C SER A 30 10.49 31.94 -13.71
N MET A 31 9.43 31.23 -13.27
CA MET A 31 8.30 30.78 -14.08
C MET A 31 8.72 29.88 -15.25
N ASN A 32 9.78 29.09 -15.05
CA ASN A 32 10.28 28.18 -16.07
C ASN A 32 9.53 26.84 -16.05
N TRP A 33 8.40 26.81 -16.74
CA TRP A 33 7.48 25.66 -16.77
C TRP A 33 8.14 24.35 -17.22
N GLU A 34 9.04 24.40 -18.20
CA GLU A 34 9.71 23.22 -18.71
C GLU A 34 10.61 22.58 -17.65
N ASN A 35 11.43 23.39 -16.96
CA ASN A 35 12.28 22.90 -15.89
C ASN A 35 11.47 22.44 -14.67
N ILE A 36 10.37 23.14 -14.33
CA ILE A 36 9.44 22.70 -13.27
C ILE A 36 8.95 21.28 -13.57
N ARG A 37 8.43 21.02 -14.78
CA ARG A 37 7.93 19.69 -15.16
C ARG A 37 9.03 18.62 -15.13
N LYS A 38 10.20 18.93 -15.67
CA LYS A 38 11.34 17.99 -15.65
C LYS A 38 11.79 17.66 -14.22
N LEU A 39 11.84 18.65 -13.32
CA LEU A 39 12.19 18.43 -11.91
C LEU A 39 11.14 17.57 -11.19
N LEU A 40 9.86 17.83 -11.41
CA LEU A 40 8.76 17.03 -10.83
C LEU A 40 8.83 15.56 -11.26
N ASN A 41 9.21 15.30 -12.51
CA ASN A 41 9.33 13.94 -13.04
C ASN A 41 10.60 13.23 -12.55
N LEU A 42 11.74 13.93 -12.49
CA LEU A 42 13.01 13.33 -12.10
C LEU A 42 13.17 13.17 -10.58
N TYR A 43 12.61 14.10 -9.81
CA TYR A 43 12.83 14.21 -8.37
C TYR A 43 11.55 14.52 -7.58
N PRO A 44 10.47 13.75 -7.76
CA PRO A 44 9.16 14.04 -7.16
C PRO A 44 9.23 14.18 -5.62
N LYS A 45 9.87 13.22 -4.94
CA LYS A 45 10.01 13.21 -3.47
C LYS A 45 10.78 14.40 -2.89
N HIS A 46 11.56 15.11 -3.70
CA HIS A 46 12.37 16.25 -3.26
C HIS A 46 11.75 17.60 -3.60
N CYS A 47 10.81 17.65 -4.54
CA CYS A 47 10.19 18.91 -4.96
C CYS A 47 9.12 19.40 -3.99
N LEU A 48 8.49 18.49 -3.22
CA LEU A 48 7.42 18.80 -2.26
C LEU A 48 6.32 19.68 -2.91
N LEU A 49 5.81 19.25 -4.08
CA LEU A 49 4.92 20.07 -4.90
C LEU A 49 3.70 20.60 -4.14
N TYR A 50 3.10 19.80 -3.26
CA TYR A 50 1.90 20.19 -2.52
C TYR A 50 2.14 21.41 -1.62
N ASP A 51 3.31 21.52 -0.97
CA ASP A 51 3.74 22.69 -0.18
C ASP A 51 3.94 23.95 -1.05
N HIS A 52 4.04 23.77 -2.36
CA HIS A 52 4.33 24.82 -3.33
C HIS A 52 3.24 24.96 -4.39
N ILE A 53 2.06 24.37 -4.15
CA ILE A 53 1.00 24.28 -5.14
C ILE A 53 0.52 25.66 -5.61
N ASP A 54 0.49 26.65 -4.72
CA ASP A 54 0.07 28.01 -5.05
C ASP A 54 0.99 28.65 -6.08
N LYS A 55 2.30 28.52 -5.89
CA LYS A 55 3.29 29.08 -6.82
C LYS A 55 3.33 28.31 -8.13
N PHE A 56 3.09 27.00 -8.09
CA PHE A 56 2.97 26.15 -9.27
C PHE A 56 1.78 26.59 -10.14
N ILE A 57 0.61 26.80 -9.55
CA ILE A 57 -0.59 27.26 -10.26
C ILE A 57 -0.44 28.70 -10.74
N GLU A 58 0.14 29.59 -9.94
CA GLU A 58 0.45 30.97 -10.35
C GLU A 58 1.35 30.97 -11.60
N THR A 59 2.40 30.16 -11.60
CA THR A 59 3.32 30.01 -12.73
C THR A 59 2.57 29.51 -13.97
N ALA A 60 1.77 28.46 -13.83
CA ALA A 60 1.00 27.90 -14.95
C ALA A 60 0.06 28.93 -15.58
N LYS A 61 -0.67 29.69 -14.75
CA LYS A 61 -1.57 30.76 -15.21
C LYS A 61 -0.80 31.86 -15.95
N LYS A 62 0.30 32.35 -15.39
CA LYS A 62 1.12 33.42 -16.00
C LYS A 62 1.78 32.99 -17.31
N ARG A 63 2.07 31.70 -17.45
CA ARG A 63 2.62 31.10 -18.67
C ARG A 63 1.55 30.63 -19.65
N ASN A 64 0.26 30.89 -19.38
CA ASN A 64 -0.89 30.48 -20.20
C ASN A 64 -0.91 28.97 -20.50
N ILE A 65 -0.52 28.16 -19.51
CA ILE A 65 -0.53 26.70 -19.63
C ILE A 65 -1.97 26.20 -19.63
N LYS A 66 -2.27 25.27 -20.55
CA LYS A 66 -3.60 24.69 -20.68
C LYS A 66 -3.95 23.85 -19.44
N PRO A 67 -5.20 23.89 -18.96
CA PRO A 67 -5.63 23.10 -17.78
C PRO A 67 -5.27 21.63 -17.86
N GLN A 68 -5.41 21.00 -19.04
CA GLN A 68 -5.06 19.59 -19.24
C GLN A 68 -3.60 19.30 -18.94
N GLU A 69 -2.70 20.21 -19.32
CA GLU A 69 -1.26 20.05 -19.09
C GLU A 69 -0.90 20.22 -17.61
N ILE A 70 -1.60 21.10 -16.90
CA ILE A 70 -1.46 21.28 -15.44
C ILE A 70 -1.86 20.00 -14.72
N VAL A 71 -3.03 19.46 -15.06
CA VAL A 71 -3.54 18.21 -14.47
C VAL A 71 -2.62 17.04 -14.80
N GLU A 72 -2.15 16.92 -16.04
CA GLU A 72 -1.22 15.87 -16.43
C GLU A 72 0.10 15.94 -15.64
N ALA A 73 0.70 17.13 -15.51
CA ALA A 73 1.92 17.31 -14.73
C ALA A 73 1.71 16.97 -13.24
N LEU A 74 0.56 17.37 -12.68
CA LEU A 74 0.20 17.04 -11.30
C LEU A 74 0.01 15.54 -11.09
N MET A 75 -0.66 14.84 -12.01
CA MET A 75 -0.91 13.41 -11.89
C MET A 75 0.36 12.58 -12.11
N GLN A 76 1.23 12.99 -13.04
CA GLN A 76 2.55 12.39 -13.22
C GLN A 76 3.41 12.56 -11.97
N PHE A 77 3.43 13.76 -11.39
CA PHE A 77 4.07 13.99 -10.09
C PHE A 77 3.47 13.10 -9.00
N SER A 78 2.14 13.04 -8.89
CA SER A 78 1.45 12.28 -7.85
C SER A 78 1.82 10.80 -7.92
N GLN A 79 1.75 10.21 -9.12
CA GLN A 79 2.14 8.83 -9.39
C GLN A 79 3.61 8.57 -9.04
N ALA A 80 4.51 9.50 -9.36
CA ALA A 80 5.93 9.34 -9.09
C ALA A 80 6.31 9.58 -7.62
N ASN A 81 5.56 10.43 -6.91
CA ASN A 81 5.77 10.72 -5.49
C ASN A 81 5.25 9.58 -4.60
N ASN A 82 4.01 9.16 -4.85
CA ASN A 82 3.38 8.01 -4.21
C ASN A 82 2.50 7.29 -5.25
N PRO A 83 2.95 6.13 -5.78
CA PRO A 83 2.24 5.44 -6.85
C PRO A 83 0.91 4.82 -6.39
N TYR A 84 0.61 4.83 -5.11
CA TYR A 84 -0.54 4.12 -4.53
C TYR A 84 -1.71 5.07 -4.25
N TYR A 85 -1.46 6.24 -3.69
CA TYR A 85 -2.53 7.18 -3.34
C TYR A 85 -2.00 8.60 -3.18
N ILE A 86 -2.92 9.56 -3.17
CA ILE A 86 -2.69 10.91 -2.66
C ILE A 86 -3.33 11.03 -1.27
N GLU A 87 -2.66 11.74 -0.35
CA GLU A 87 -3.23 12.03 0.96
C GLU A 87 -4.50 12.87 0.83
N LYS A 88 -5.48 12.59 1.67
CA LYS A 88 -6.78 13.26 1.65
C LYS A 88 -6.64 14.78 1.79
N SER A 89 -5.75 15.25 2.67
CA SER A 89 -5.46 16.67 2.88
C SER A 89 -4.97 17.36 1.59
N ASP A 90 -3.99 16.74 0.90
CA ASP A 90 -3.46 17.24 -0.36
C ASP A 90 -4.55 17.28 -1.45
N PHE A 91 -5.35 16.22 -1.55
CA PHE A 91 -6.43 16.15 -2.52
C PHE A 91 -7.51 17.22 -2.29
N GLU A 92 -7.93 17.43 -1.04
CA GLU A 92 -8.91 18.47 -0.70
C GLU A 92 -8.38 19.88 -0.99
N MET A 93 -7.09 20.12 -0.78
CA MET A 93 -6.44 21.37 -1.18
C MET A 93 -6.51 21.59 -2.70
N LEU A 94 -6.25 20.54 -3.50
CA LEU A 94 -6.33 20.61 -4.96
C LEU A 94 -7.76 20.91 -5.46
N LEU A 95 -8.77 20.31 -4.82
CA LEU A 95 -10.19 20.57 -5.12
C LEU A 95 -10.58 22.01 -4.79
N LYS A 96 -10.19 22.53 -3.61
CA LYS A 96 -10.47 23.92 -3.19
C LYS A 96 -9.90 24.94 -4.17
N LYS A 97 -8.79 24.61 -4.83
CA LYS A 97 -8.14 25.46 -5.85
C LYS A 97 -8.70 25.26 -7.26
N SER A 98 -9.76 24.46 -7.41
CA SER A 98 -10.43 24.16 -8.68
C SER A 98 -9.52 23.56 -9.76
N ILE A 99 -8.42 22.90 -9.35
CA ILE A 99 -7.47 22.27 -10.28
C ILE A 99 -8.07 20.99 -10.87
N LEU A 100 -8.86 20.28 -10.06
CA LEU A 100 -9.50 19.01 -10.42
C LEU A 100 -11.00 19.20 -10.68
N SER A 101 -11.37 20.15 -11.54
CA SER A 101 -12.77 20.49 -11.82
C SER A 101 -13.57 19.34 -12.46
N SER A 102 -12.90 18.46 -13.22
CA SER A 102 -13.51 17.29 -13.88
C SER A 102 -13.29 15.98 -13.09
N CYS A 103 -13.35 16.06 -11.76
CA CYS A 103 -13.12 14.94 -10.86
C CYS A 103 -14.44 14.27 -10.47
N THR A 104 -14.56 12.97 -10.69
CA THR A 104 -15.75 12.18 -10.31
C THR A 104 -15.37 11.04 -9.39
N ASN A 105 -16.11 10.85 -8.30
CA ASN A 105 -15.94 9.69 -7.44
C ASN A 105 -16.40 8.43 -8.17
N VAL A 106 -15.53 7.43 -8.23
CA VAL A 106 -15.82 6.14 -8.87
C VAL A 106 -16.69 5.32 -7.93
N THR A 107 -17.91 5.05 -8.36
CA THR A 107 -18.85 4.19 -7.62
C THR A 107 -18.73 2.73 -8.08
N LYS A 108 -19.24 1.80 -7.27
CA LYS A 108 -19.20 0.35 -7.54
C LYS A 108 -19.72 -0.03 -8.94
N THR A 109 -20.64 0.73 -9.52
CA THR A 109 -21.23 0.50 -10.85
C THR A 109 -20.35 0.99 -12.01
N MET A 110 -19.39 1.87 -11.75
CA MET A 110 -18.45 2.39 -12.76
C MET A 110 -17.22 1.48 -12.97
N PHE A 111 -17.08 0.42 -12.16
CA PHE A 111 -16.10 -0.65 -12.34
C PHE A 111 -16.61 -1.66 -13.38
N THR A 112 -16.82 -1.22 -14.61
CA THR A 112 -17.07 -2.14 -15.74
C THR A 112 -15.74 -2.67 -16.28
N ARG A 113 -15.74 -3.97 -16.61
CA ARG A 113 -14.60 -4.84 -16.97
C ARG A 113 -13.42 -4.15 -17.67
N ASN A 114 -12.21 -4.49 -17.20
CA ASN A 114 -10.86 -4.27 -17.75
C ASN A 114 -9.99 -3.13 -17.18
N ASN A 115 -10.52 -2.06 -16.59
CA ASN A 115 -9.71 -0.85 -16.38
C ASN A 115 -9.48 -0.40 -14.94
N THR A 116 -10.19 -0.99 -13.99
CA THR A 116 -10.14 -0.59 -12.56
C THR A 116 -10.14 -1.80 -11.65
N GLU A 117 -10.01 -3.02 -12.19
CA GLU A 117 -10.04 -4.28 -11.44
C GLU A 117 -8.91 -4.33 -10.41
N LYS A 118 -9.17 -5.02 -9.30
CA LYS A 118 -8.15 -5.31 -8.30
C LYS A 118 -6.94 -5.97 -8.95
N SER A 119 -5.79 -5.39 -8.71
CA SER A 119 -4.49 -5.94 -9.08
C SER A 119 -3.98 -6.90 -8.02
N PHE A 120 -3.08 -7.77 -8.45
CA PHE A 120 -2.32 -8.64 -7.58
C PHE A 120 -0.89 -8.71 -8.11
N ILE A 121 0.08 -8.88 -7.21
CA ILE A 121 1.46 -9.19 -7.60
C ILE A 121 1.53 -10.43 -8.51
N SER A 122 2.54 -10.51 -9.37
CA SER A 122 2.67 -11.65 -10.28
C SER A 122 3.07 -12.94 -9.56
N SER A 123 2.92 -14.09 -10.20
CA SER A 123 3.42 -15.37 -9.64
C SER A 123 4.93 -15.35 -9.43
N LYS A 124 5.67 -14.65 -10.30
CA LYS A 124 7.11 -14.46 -10.15
C LYS A 124 7.44 -13.65 -8.89
N ASP A 125 6.65 -12.61 -8.63
CA ASP A 125 6.82 -11.74 -7.47
C ASP A 125 6.48 -12.45 -6.16
N VAL A 126 5.48 -13.34 -6.17
CA VAL A 126 5.20 -14.23 -5.03
C VAL A 126 6.39 -15.11 -4.70
N GLU A 127 6.97 -15.77 -5.69
CA GLU A 127 8.13 -16.65 -5.46
C GLU A 127 9.37 -15.84 -5.04
N LEU A 128 9.53 -14.61 -5.55
CA LEU A 128 10.57 -13.69 -5.09
C LEU A 128 10.41 -13.36 -3.59
N LEU A 129 9.21 -12.97 -3.15
CA LEU A 129 8.96 -12.66 -1.74
C LEU A 129 9.17 -13.87 -0.84
N LYS A 130 8.65 -15.05 -1.24
CA LYS A 130 8.88 -16.31 -0.52
C LYS A 130 10.36 -16.55 -0.30
N ARG A 131 11.14 -16.51 -1.39
CA ARG A 131 12.59 -16.73 -1.34
C ARG A 131 13.29 -15.71 -0.43
N LYS A 132 12.95 -14.42 -0.55
CA LYS A 132 13.59 -13.37 0.27
C LYS A 132 13.26 -13.49 1.76
N ILE A 133 12.03 -13.85 2.09
CA ILE A 133 11.65 -14.14 3.48
C ILE A 133 12.38 -15.41 3.97
N ASP A 134 12.47 -16.46 3.15
CA ASP A 134 13.19 -17.71 3.49
C ASP A 134 14.68 -17.46 3.75
N GLU A 135 15.33 -16.68 2.88
CA GLU A 135 16.72 -16.22 3.05
C GLU A 135 16.89 -15.46 4.38
N TYR A 136 16.00 -14.52 4.68
CA TYR A 136 16.05 -13.75 5.93
C TYR A 136 15.88 -14.64 7.17
N VAL A 137 14.89 -15.53 7.18
CA VAL A 137 14.64 -16.44 8.31
C VAL A 137 15.83 -17.38 8.52
N HIS A 138 16.39 -17.95 7.45
CA HIS A 138 17.53 -18.86 7.54
C HIS A 138 18.80 -18.19 8.08
N ASN A 139 19.05 -16.94 7.67
CA ASN A 139 20.23 -16.18 8.05
C ASN A 139 20.10 -15.50 9.43
N SER A 140 18.87 -15.36 9.95
CA SER A 140 18.64 -14.83 11.28
C SER A 140 19.15 -15.81 12.35
N LYS A 141 19.88 -15.29 13.36
CA LYS A 141 20.28 -16.12 14.51
C LYS A 141 19.03 -16.74 15.15
N GLU A 142 19.10 -18.03 15.50
CA GLU A 142 18.02 -18.74 16.20
C GLU A 142 17.54 -17.92 17.41
N GLY A 143 16.36 -17.32 17.31
CA GLY A 143 15.88 -16.32 18.27
C GLY A 143 14.67 -15.54 17.79
N TYR A 144 14.64 -15.18 16.50
CA TYR A 144 13.55 -14.42 15.87
C TYR A 144 12.36 -15.30 15.46
N VAL A 145 12.56 -16.30 14.59
CA VAL A 145 11.57 -17.35 14.26
C VAL A 145 12.27 -18.70 14.33
N LYS A 146 11.67 -19.72 14.96
CA LYS A 146 12.25 -21.07 14.91
C LYS A 146 12.06 -21.63 13.50
N SER A 147 13.12 -22.05 12.81
CA SER A 147 13.03 -22.63 11.45
C SER A 147 12.05 -23.81 11.36
N LYS A 148 11.94 -24.61 12.43
CA LYS A 148 10.96 -25.70 12.54
C LYS A 148 9.50 -25.23 12.57
N GLU A 149 9.24 -24.08 13.18
CA GLU A 149 7.91 -23.47 13.25
C GLU A 149 7.54 -22.85 11.91
N TYR A 150 8.45 -22.07 11.34
CA TYR A 150 8.30 -21.48 10.02
C TYR A 150 8.06 -22.54 8.93
N GLY A 151 8.80 -23.65 8.97
CA GLY A 151 8.64 -24.77 8.03
C GLY A 151 7.26 -25.45 8.07
N LYS A 152 6.52 -25.35 9.19
CA LYS A 152 5.16 -25.92 9.31
C LYS A 152 4.12 -25.12 8.53
N VAL A 153 4.36 -23.83 8.29
CA VAL A 153 3.41 -22.94 7.59
C VAL A 153 3.06 -23.51 6.22
N ARG A 154 4.07 -23.91 5.44
CA ARG A 154 3.88 -24.47 4.10
C ARG A 154 3.01 -25.72 4.12
N THR A 155 3.30 -26.66 5.01
CA THR A 155 2.53 -27.89 5.15
C THR A 155 1.09 -27.58 5.54
N LYS A 156 0.88 -26.72 6.53
CA LYS A 156 -0.47 -26.42 7.03
C LYS A 156 -1.32 -25.67 6.03
N VAL A 157 -0.75 -24.69 5.33
CA VAL A 157 -1.43 -23.99 4.25
C VAL A 157 -1.77 -24.94 3.10
N SER A 158 -0.89 -25.88 2.75
CA SER A 158 -1.17 -26.88 1.72
C SER A 158 -2.37 -27.77 2.09
N GLU A 159 -2.45 -28.24 3.34
CA GLU A 159 -3.60 -28.98 3.86
C GLU A 159 -4.88 -28.16 3.75
N TRP A 160 -4.88 -26.94 4.29
CA TRP A 160 -6.06 -26.07 4.25
C TRP A 160 -6.50 -25.72 2.83
N ARG A 161 -5.56 -25.51 1.89
CA ARG A 161 -5.89 -25.27 0.48
C ARG A 161 -6.63 -26.44 -0.13
N LYS A 162 -6.22 -27.68 0.18
CA LYS A 162 -6.89 -28.90 -0.30
C LYS A 162 -8.26 -29.07 0.35
N GLU A 163 -8.33 -29.01 1.67
CA GLU A 163 -9.57 -29.19 2.45
C GLU A 163 -10.64 -28.17 2.06
N LYS A 164 -10.25 -26.90 1.95
CA LYS A 164 -11.16 -25.79 1.66
C LYS A 164 -11.33 -25.51 0.16
N LYS A 165 -10.62 -26.25 -0.71
CA LYS A 165 -10.59 -26.07 -2.17
C LYS A 165 -10.23 -24.65 -2.61
N VAL A 166 -9.24 -24.04 -1.94
CA VAL A 166 -8.80 -22.67 -2.21
C VAL A 166 -7.81 -22.63 -3.36
N LYS A 167 -8.13 -21.83 -4.38
CA LYS A 167 -7.28 -21.59 -5.56
C LYS A 167 -6.68 -20.18 -5.47
N ASP A 168 -5.34 -20.11 -5.44
CA ASP A 168 -4.57 -18.85 -5.48
C ASP A 168 -5.00 -17.79 -4.44
N GLY A 169 -5.53 -18.21 -3.29
CA GLY A 169 -5.98 -17.31 -2.22
C GLY A 169 -7.36 -16.68 -2.42
N GLU A 170 -8.12 -17.08 -3.45
CA GLU A 170 -9.41 -16.49 -3.78
C GLU A 170 -10.41 -16.58 -2.61
N ASN A 171 -11.06 -15.45 -2.29
CA ASN A 171 -12.02 -15.30 -1.18
C ASN A 171 -11.48 -15.76 0.18
N LEU A 172 -10.16 -15.77 0.36
CA LEU A 172 -9.49 -16.13 1.61
C LEU A 172 -8.86 -14.90 2.26
N VAL A 173 -8.99 -14.85 3.60
CA VAL A 173 -8.33 -13.86 4.43
C VAL A 173 -7.52 -14.54 5.53
N VAL A 174 -6.27 -14.10 5.66
CA VAL A 174 -5.41 -14.32 6.82
C VAL A 174 -5.66 -13.18 7.79
N VAL A 175 -5.96 -13.51 9.05
CA VAL A 175 -6.17 -12.52 10.10
C VAL A 175 -5.02 -12.60 11.09
N ASP A 176 -4.31 -11.49 11.25
CA ASP A 176 -3.41 -11.26 12.38
C ASP A 176 -4.28 -11.03 13.62
N ALA A 177 -4.56 -12.12 14.34
CA ALA A 177 -5.58 -12.13 15.39
C ALA A 177 -5.19 -11.26 16.58
N LEU A 178 -3.89 -11.15 16.89
CA LEU A 178 -3.41 -10.35 18.01
C LEU A 178 -3.48 -8.87 17.70
N ASN A 179 -3.10 -8.47 16.49
CA ASN A 179 -3.22 -7.10 16.04
C ASN A 179 -4.70 -6.68 15.93
N TYR A 180 -5.54 -7.54 15.36
CA TYR A 180 -6.99 -7.32 15.24
C TYR A 180 -7.71 -7.27 16.60
N GLY A 181 -7.26 -8.12 17.51
CA GLY A 181 -7.77 -8.22 18.87
C GLY A 181 -7.31 -7.13 19.82
N ILE A 182 -6.32 -6.30 19.44
CA ILE A 182 -5.62 -5.39 20.36
C ILE A 182 -5.09 -6.16 21.58
N GLY A 183 -4.51 -7.35 21.34
CA GLY A 183 -4.07 -8.26 22.38
C GLY A 183 -5.18 -9.04 23.10
N GLN A 184 -6.45 -8.88 22.70
CA GLN A 184 -7.58 -9.65 23.22
C GLN A 184 -8.18 -10.57 22.15
N ASP A 185 -8.46 -11.82 22.50
CA ASP A 185 -9.20 -12.71 21.61
C ASP A 185 -10.67 -12.28 21.56
N ARG A 186 -11.11 -11.64 20.46
CA ARG A 186 -12.52 -11.23 20.34
C ARG A 186 -13.40 -12.46 20.23
N LYS A 187 -14.57 -12.38 20.86
CA LYS A 187 -15.54 -13.48 20.84
C LYS A 187 -16.18 -13.68 19.45
N GLU A 188 -16.24 -12.63 18.63
CA GLU A 188 -16.90 -12.66 17.32
C GLU A 188 -16.12 -11.91 16.23
N TRP A 189 -16.15 -12.45 15.01
CA TRP A 189 -15.42 -11.96 13.84
C TRP A 189 -16.37 -11.59 12.68
N ASN A 190 -17.61 -11.20 13.00
CA ASN A 190 -18.70 -11.06 12.04
C ASN A 190 -18.39 -10.12 10.88
N SER A 191 -17.61 -9.05 11.11
CA SER A 191 -17.20 -8.13 10.04
C SER A 191 -16.32 -8.82 8.98
N ILE A 192 -15.54 -9.82 9.36
CA ILE A 192 -14.62 -10.55 8.49
C ILE A 192 -15.38 -11.65 7.75
N SER A 193 -16.14 -12.48 8.48
CA SER A 193 -16.88 -13.61 7.92
C SER A 193 -18.01 -13.19 6.96
N LYS A 194 -18.53 -11.96 7.07
CA LYS A 194 -19.47 -11.39 6.10
C LYS A 194 -18.85 -11.08 4.74
N GLN A 195 -17.52 -10.94 4.67
CA GLN A 195 -16.82 -10.46 3.48
C GLN A 195 -15.97 -11.54 2.81
N PHE A 196 -15.50 -12.53 3.58
CA PHE A 196 -14.63 -13.59 3.09
C PHE A 196 -15.22 -14.96 3.36
N ARG A 197 -15.17 -15.82 2.34
CA ARG A 197 -15.65 -17.21 2.44
C ARG A 197 -14.75 -18.06 3.33
N HIS A 198 -13.44 -17.83 3.24
CA HIS A 198 -12.44 -18.59 3.99
C HIS A 198 -11.69 -17.65 4.92
N VAL A 199 -11.83 -17.88 6.23
CA VAL A 199 -11.11 -17.13 7.25
C VAL A 199 -10.14 -18.08 7.94
N VAL A 200 -8.88 -17.66 8.01
CA VAL A 200 -7.83 -18.33 8.78
C VAL A 200 -7.08 -17.31 9.62
N PHE A 201 -6.54 -17.76 10.73
CA PHE A 201 -5.95 -16.90 11.74
C PHE A 201 -4.50 -17.30 11.99
N ALA A 202 -3.66 -16.30 12.22
CA ALA A 202 -2.36 -16.48 12.85
C ALA A 202 -2.42 -15.80 14.21
N THR A 203 -2.09 -16.55 15.26
CA THR A 203 -2.25 -16.11 16.65
C THR A 203 -1.23 -16.82 17.55
N ARG A 204 -1.22 -16.51 18.84
CA ARG A 204 -0.34 -17.16 19.82
C ARG A 204 -1.06 -18.23 20.63
N PHE A 205 -0.28 -19.19 21.12
CA PHE A 205 -0.78 -20.09 22.15
C PHE A 205 -1.26 -19.30 23.37
N PRO A 206 -2.53 -19.46 23.79
CA PRO A 206 -3.03 -18.80 24.98
C PRO A 206 -2.37 -19.37 26.24
N PRO A 207 -2.24 -18.57 27.31
CA PRO A 207 -1.87 -19.08 28.62
C PRO A 207 -2.96 -20.03 29.16
N MET A 208 -2.56 -20.96 30.02
CA MET A 208 -3.53 -21.68 30.86
C MET A 208 -4.18 -20.68 31.84
N PRO A 209 -5.48 -20.79 32.16
CA PRO A 209 -6.40 -21.89 31.87
C PRO A 209 -7.26 -21.72 30.60
N ILE A 210 -7.23 -20.57 29.93
CA ILE A 210 -8.15 -20.26 28.81
C ILE A 210 -7.80 -20.96 27.48
N ARG A 211 -6.69 -21.70 27.45
CA ARG A 211 -6.10 -22.29 26.25
C ARG A 211 -7.08 -23.14 25.45
N ASP A 212 -7.70 -24.13 26.09
CA ASP A 212 -8.55 -25.10 25.40
C ASP A 212 -9.81 -24.45 24.84
N GLU A 213 -10.36 -23.47 25.56
CA GLU A 213 -11.52 -22.69 25.11
C GLU A 213 -11.19 -21.90 23.84
N VAL A 214 -10.05 -21.21 23.83
CA VAL A 214 -9.61 -20.41 22.68
C VAL A 214 -9.27 -21.30 21.48
N ILE A 215 -8.53 -22.40 21.66
CA ILE A 215 -8.22 -23.35 20.58
C ILE A 215 -9.50 -23.90 19.97
N LYS A 216 -10.48 -24.28 20.81
CA LYS A 216 -11.79 -24.77 20.35
C LYS A 216 -12.55 -23.70 19.54
N ARG A 217 -12.48 -22.43 19.95
CA ARG A 217 -13.13 -21.30 19.26
C ARG A 217 -12.62 -21.11 17.83
N TYR A 218 -11.31 -21.27 17.60
CA TYR A 218 -10.73 -21.17 16.26
C TYR A 218 -11.04 -22.38 15.37
N ASN A 219 -11.47 -23.50 15.95
CA ASN A 219 -11.97 -24.70 15.25
C ASN A 219 -11.05 -25.15 14.10
N GLY A 220 -9.74 -25.27 14.36
CA GLY A 220 -8.76 -25.72 13.38
C GLY A 220 -8.43 -24.71 12.27
N ASN A 221 -8.93 -23.47 12.34
CA ASN A 221 -8.64 -22.40 11.39
C ASN A 221 -7.52 -21.46 11.84
N ALA A 222 -6.83 -21.77 12.93
CA ALA A 222 -5.73 -20.96 13.43
C ALA A 222 -4.41 -21.72 13.38
N LEU A 223 -3.35 -20.99 13.03
CA LEU A 223 -1.97 -21.37 13.25
C LEU A 223 -1.51 -20.66 14.53
N PHE A 224 -1.09 -21.45 15.52
CA PHE A 224 -0.62 -20.96 16.82
C PHE A 224 0.91 -20.88 16.83
N CYS A 225 1.43 -19.69 17.07
CA CYS A 225 2.85 -19.38 17.13
C CYS A 225 3.36 -19.34 18.59
N ASP A 226 4.64 -19.64 18.77
CA ASP A 226 5.30 -19.78 20.08
C ASP A 226 5.81 -18.44 20.67
N LYS A 227 6.20 -17.44 19.86
CA LYS A 227 6.98 -16.25 20.32
C LYS A 227 6.56 -14.90 19.73
N LEU A 228 6.75 -13.85 20.53
CA LEU A 228 6.35 -12.45 20.33
C LEU A 228 6.82 -11.72 19.06
N SER A 229 8.04 -11.98 18.56
CA SER A 229 8.67 -11.21 17.46
C SER A 229 8.71 -11.97 16.12
N ALA A 230 8.06 -13.13 16.08
CA ALA A 230 8.14 -14.11 14.98
C ALA A 230 6.87 -14.16 14.11
N ASP A 231 5.76 -13.66 14.68
CA ASP A 231 4.41 -13.83 14.14
C ASP A 231 4.26 -13.14 12.79
N ASP A 232 4.87 -11.95 12.61
CA ASP A 232 4.75 -11.15 11.41
C ASP A 232 5.20 -11.90 10.14
N LEU A 233 6.35 -12.57 10.20
CA LEU A 233 6.84 -13.35 9.06
C LEU A 233 6.01 -14.60 8.83
N ILE A 234 5.47 -15.21 9.88
CA ILE A 234 4.55 -16.34 9.76
C ILE A 234 3.24 -15.90 9.11
N ILE A 235 2.68 -14.76 9.52
CA ILE A 235 1.47 -14.13 8.97
C ILE A 235 1.67 -13.83 7.49
N LEU A 236 2.76 -13.12 7.16
CA LEU A 236 3.13 -12.77 5.79
C LEU A 236 3.34 -14.03 4.95
N ARG A 237 4.10 -15.00 5.46
CA ARG A 237 4.34 -16.26 4.76
C ARG A 237 3.06 -17.03 4.53
N MET A 238 2.15 -17.08 5.52
CA MET A 238 0.86 -17.74 5.39
C MET A 238 0.04 -17.11 4.27
N ALA A 239 -0.07 -15.78 4.24
CA ALA A 239 -0.80 -15.06 3.20
C ALA A 239 -0.22 -15.32 1.80
N ILE A 240 1.10 -15.26 1.66
CA ILE A 240 1.80 -15.48 0.39
C ILE A 240 1.69 -16.97 -0.07
N GLU A 241 1.68 -17.91 0.86
CA GLU A 241 1.59 -19.36 0.56
C GLU A 241 0.18 -19.78 0.08
N PHE A 242 -0.87 -19.10 0.55
CA PHE A 242 -2.23 -19.31 0.05
C PHE A 242 -2.37 -18.89 -1.42
N GLY A 243 -1.71 -17.80 -1.81
CA GLY A 243 -1.62 -17.32 -3.18
C GLY A 243 -1.83 -15.81 -3.30
N ARG A 244 -1.80 -15.32 -4.54
CA ARG A 244 -1.73 -13.89 -4.88
C ARG A 244 -2.97 -13.10 -4.49
N GLN A 245 -4.12 -13.77 -4.42
CA GLN A 245 -5.40 -13.13 -4.12
C GLN A 245 -5.73 -13.13 -2.62
N THR A 246 -4.85 -13.70 -1.81
CA THR A 246 -5.04 -13.77 -0.36
C THR A 246 -5.11 -12.37 0.24
N SER A 247 -6.15 -12.13 1.03
CA SER A 247 -6.29 -10.91 1.80
C SER A 247 -5.62 -11.07 3.18
N LEU A 248 -5.14 -9.98 3.74
CA LEU A 248 -4.49 -9.94 5.05
C LEU A 248 -5.14 -8.86 5.91
N VAL A 249 -5.70 -9.22 7.07
CA VAL A 249 -6.23 -8.25 8.03
C VAL A 249 -5.17 -8.00 9.10
N THR A 250 -4.66 -6.77 9.14
CA THR A 250 -3.71 -6.28 10.16
C THR A 250 -3.63 -4.76 10.08
N ASN A 251 -3.23 -4.09 11.16
CA ASN A 251 -2.81 -2.69 11.21
C ASN A 251 -1.29 -2.53 11.19
N ASP A 252 -0.53 -3.63 11.21
CA ASP A 252 0.92 -3.59 11.12
C ASP A 252 1.39 -3.08 9.74
N GLN A 253 2.41 -2.21 9.73
CA GLN A 253 3.00 -1.70 8.51
C GLN A 253 4.23 -2.51 8.06
N TYR A 254 4.68 -3.45 8.89
CA TYR A 254 5.83 -4.31 8.70
C TYR A 254 7.11 -3.55 8.32
N ARG A 255 7.31 -2.33 8.85
CA ARG A 255 8.43 -1.46 8.47
C ARG A 255 9.78 -2.11 8.78
N ASP A 256 9.92 -2.72 9.94
CA ASP A 256 11.15 -3.37 10.38
C ASP A 256 11.47 -4.59 9.52
N HIS A 257 10.44 -5.42 9.26
CA HIS A 257 10.55 -6.60 8.40
C HIS A 257 10.83 -6.24 6.94
N ARG A 258 10.18 -5.20 6.41
CA ARG A 258 10.46 -4.64 5.07
C ARG A 258 11.94 -4.24 4.97
N ARG A 259 12.45 -3.48 5.94
CA ARG A 259 13.86 -3.05 5.95
C ARG A 259 14.81 -4.25 5.97
N ALA A 260 14.50 -5.26 6.78
CA ALA A 260 15.37 -6.42 6.95
C ALA A 260 15.34 -7.39 5.75
N VAL A 261 14.16 -7.68 5.20
CA VAL A 261 13.97 -8.61 4.07
C VAL A 261 14.41 -7.98 2.75
N CYS A 262 14.09 -6.71 2.51
CA CYS A 262 14.44 -6.05 1.26
C CYS A 262 15.90 -5.60 1.25
N ASN A 263 16.48 -5.22 2.40
CA ASN A 263 17.89 -4.85 2.54
C ASN A 263 18.38 -3.83 1.48
N GLY A 264 17.55 -2.85 1.12
CA GLY A 264 17.86 -1.83 0.13
C GLY A 264 17.75 -2.26 -1.34
N ASP A 265 17.31 -3.48 -1.63
CA ASP A 265 16.98 -3.94 -2.99
C ASP A 265 15.66 -3.30 -3.45
N LEU A 266 15.74 -2.33 -4.36
CA LEU A 266 14.60 -1.55 -4.85
C LEU A 266 13.53 -2.40 -5.55
N ASP A 267 13.91 -3.49 -6.21
CA ASP A 267 12.95 -4.35 -6.89
C ASP A 267 12.15 -5.18 -5.87
N VAL A 268 12.83 -5.69 -4.83
CA VAL A 268 12.17 -6.42 -3.73
C VAL A 268 11.30 -5.47 -2.91
N GLU A 269 11.77 -4.25 -2.64
CA GLU A 269 11.00 -3.21 -1.96
C GLU A 269 9.69 -2.90 -2.69
N LYS A 270 9.77 -2.70 -4.01
CA LYS A 270 8.59 -2.46 -4.84
C LYS A 270 7.60 -3.62 -4.76
N VAL A 271 8.08 -4.85 -4.91
CA VAL A 271 7.23 -6.04 -4.84
C VAL A 271 6.59 -6.21 -3.45
N TRP A 272 7.34 -5.91 -2.39
CA TRP A 272 6.83 -5.92 -1.01
C TRP A 272 5.70 -4.90 -0.83
N ASP A 273 5.92 -3.66 -1.28
CA ASP A 273 4.95 -2.58 -1.18
C ASP A 273 3.70 -2.90 -2.01
N ASP A 274 3.87 -3.43 -3.23
CA ASP A 274 2.78 -3.89 -4.08
C ASP A 274 1.96 -5.00 -3.42
N PHE A 275 2.61 -5.98 -2.77
CA PHE A 275 1.94 -7.03 -2.02
C PHE A 275 1.09 -6.46 -0.88
N LEU A 276 1.67 -5.59 -0.03
CA LEU A 276 0.94 -5.01 1.09
C LEU A 276 -0.25 -4.17 0.61
N ILE A 277 -0.09 -3.41 -0.47
CA ILE A 277 -1.17 -2.61 -1.06
C ILE A 277 -2.29 -3.50 -1.60
N ASP A 278 -1.99 -4.61 -2.24
CA ASP A 278 -3.01 -5.48 -2.82
C ASP A 278 -3.72 -6.36 -1.76
N ALA A 279 -2.96 -6.85 -0.77
CA ALA A 279 -3.45 -7.83 0.21
C ALA A 279 -4.08 -7.20 1.47
N VAL A 280 -3.56 -6.07 1.97
CA VAL A 280 -3.84 -5.63 3.35
C VAL A 280 -5.16 -4.89 3.50
N TYR A 281 -5.97 -5.33 4.46
CA TYR A 281 -7.16 -4.67 4.97
C TYR A 281 -6.90 -4.20 6.40
N ARG A 282 -7.14 -2.92 6.67
CA ARG A 282 -7.05 -2.37 8.04
C ARG A 282 -8.32 -2.60 8.83
N HIS A 283 -8.21 -2.38 10.14
CA HIS A 283 -9.33 -2.48 11.05
C HIS A 283 -9.34 -1.34 12.07
N LYS A 284 -10.53 -1.00 12.57
CA LYS A 284 -10.76 -0.04 13.64
C LYS A 284 -12.02 -0.46 14.38
N ASP A 285 -12.00 -0.42 15.71
CA ASP A 285 -13.16 -0.71 16.56
C ASP A 285 -13.87 -2.05 16.27
N GLY A 286 -13.11 -3.07 15.83
CA GLY A 286 -13.66 -4.40 15.51
C GLY A 286 -14.36 -4.51 14.16
N ASN A 287 -14.21 -3.49 13.32
CA ASN A 287 -14.62 -3.52 11.93
C ASN A 287 -13.39 -3.55 11.04
N ILE A 288 -13.48 -4.23 9.91
CA ILE A 288 -12.44 -4.19 8.88
C ILE A 288 -12.85 -3.27 7.74
N GLU A 289 -11.85 -2.79 6.98
CA GLU A 289 -12.07 -2.14 5.70
C GLU A 289 -13.02 -2.96 4.81
N THR A 290 -13.84 -2.26 4.03
CA THR A 290 -14.74 -2.92 3.07
C THR A 290 -13.93 -3.62 1.98
N HIS A 291 -14.34 -4.83 1.63
CA HIS A 291 -13.77 -5.63 0.57
C HIS A 291 -13.72 -4.82 -0.72
N ARG A 292 -12.51 -4.71 -1.29
CA ARG A 292 -12.25 -3.90 -2.48
C ARG A 292 -12.03 -4.79 -3.68
N ASN A 293 -12.67 -4.44 -4.78
CA ASN A 293 -12.50 -5.09 -6.09
C ASN A 293 -11.79 -4.17 -7.08
N PHE A 294 -10.98 -3.24 -6.58
CA PHE A 294 -10.36 -2.21 -7.40
C PHE A 294 -8.88 -1.97 -7.12
N ASN A 295 -8.18 -1.43 -8.12
CA ASN A 295 -6.76 -1.10 -8.05
C ASN A 295 -6.51 0.15 -7.19
N LEU A 296 -5.56 0.06 -6.26
CA LEU A 296 -5.10 1.14 -5.39
C LEU A 296 -3.83 1.80 -5.91
N ARG A 297 -3.72 2.02 -7.21
CA ARG A 297 -2.57 2.73 -7.81
C ARG A 297 -3.04 3.99 -8.52
N VAL A 298 -2.21 5.02 -8.50
CA VAL A 298 -2.36 6.19 -9.36
C VAL A 298 -1.92 5.77 -10.76
N HIS A 299 -2.84 5.80 -11.72
CA HIS A 299 -2.54 5.36 -13.08
C HIS A 299 -3.48 5.97 -14.12
N LYS A 300 -3.07 5.91 -15.39
CA LYS A 300 -3.83 6.45 -16.52
C LYS A 300 -4.40 5.31 -17.35
N VAL A 301 -5.71 5.34 -17.62
CA VAL A 301 -6.41 4.35 -18.44
C VAL A 301 -7.40 5.06 -19.35
N ASN A 302 -7.37 4.74 -20.64
CA ASN A 302 -8.27 5.32 -21.66
C ASN A 302 -8.36 6.85 -21.59
N GLY A 303 -7.22 7.54 -21.41
CA GLY A 303 -7.16 9.00 -21.32
C GLY A 303 -7.63 9.60 -19.98
N HIS A 304 -8.00 8.77 -19.00
CA HIS A 304 -8.44 9.21 -17.68
C HIS A 304 -7.44 8.80 -16.61
N TRP A 305 -7.22 9.66 -15.64
CA TRP A 305 -6.47 9.30 -14.44
C TRP A 305 -7.40 8.64 -13.43
N ILE A 306 -6.95 7.54 -12.85
CA ILE A 306 -7.55 6.87 -11.71
C ILE A 306 -6.68 7.19 -10.51
N LEU A 307 -7.31 7.76 -9.48
CA LEU A 307 -6.65 8.36 -8.35
C LEU A 307 -7.28 7.88 -7.04
N PRO A 308 -6.63 6.93 -6.34
CA PRO A 308 -6.96 6.62 -4.95
C PRO A 308 -6.58 7.78 -4.04
N VAL A 309 -7.49 8.15 -3.15
CA VAL A 309 -7.31 9.17 -2.12
C VAL A 309 -7.55 8.51 -0.77
N LEU A 310 -6.58 8.66 0.12
CA LEU A 310 -6.54 7.97 1.40
C LEU A 310 -6.25 8.95 2.52
N ASP A 311 -6.85 8.76 3.68
CA ASP A 311 -6.38 9.34 4.94
C ASP A 311 -5.48 8.30 5.61
N SER A 312 -4.17 8.37 5.35
CA SER A 312 -3.23 7.35 5.81
C SER A 312 -2.98 7.42 7.31
N GLU A 313 -3.11 8.62 7.89
CA GLU A 313 -2.96 8.90 9.33
C GLU A 313 -4.17 8.43 10.14
N GLY A 314 -5.32 8.20 9.48
CA GLY A 314 -6.52 7.68 10.13
C GLY A 314 -7.19 8.71 11.05
N ASN A 315 -7.04 9.99 10.72
CA ASN A 315 -7.68 11.11 11.43
C ASN A 315 -9.22 11.09 11.27
N SER A 316 -9.73 10.34 10.29
CA SER A 316 -11.16 10.16 10.06
C SER A 316 -11.82 9.15 10.99
N ASP A 317 -13.12 9.37 11.24
CA ASP A 317 -13.95 8.43 11.99
C ASP A 317 -14.07 7.08 11.28
N LYS A 318 -13.98 7.08 9.95
CA LYS A 318 -14.04 5.89 9.08
C LYS A 318 -12.64 5.27 8.93
N ILE A 319 -12.60 3.97 8.66
CA ILE A 319 -11.33 3.27 8.41
C ILE A 319 -10.69 3.83 7.12
N ARG A 320 -9.65 4.64 7.27
CA ARG A 320 -8.83 5.30 6.22
C ARG A 320 -9.55 6.21 5.19
N ASP A 321 -10.87 6.37 5.27
CA ASP A 321 -11.73 7.12 4.33
C ASP A 321 -11.32 6.99 2.83
N LEU A 322 -10.95 5.77 2.41
CA LEU A 322 -10.50 5.51 1.04
C LEU A 322 -11.59 5.81 0.01
N LYS A 323 -11.27 6.68 -0.95
CA LYS A 323 -12.10 6.99 -2.12
C LYS A 323 -11.27 6.89 -3.40
N VAL A 324 -11.90 6.53 -4.50
CA VAL A 324 -11.22 6.48 -5.81
C VAL A 324 -11.87 7.47 -6.72
N PHE A 325 -11.07 8.32 -7.34
CA PHE A 325 -11.53 9.36 -8.25
C PHE A 325 -11.07 9.08 -9.67
N ARG A 326 -11.92 9.44 -10.63
CA ARG A 326 -11.60 9.51 -12.04
C ARG A 326 -11.47 10.97 -12.42
N ILE A 327 -10.36 11.31 -13.09
CA ILE A 327 -10.09 12.66 -13.57
C ILE A 327 -10.01 12.61 -15.10
N ALA A 328 -10.90 13.35 -15.77
CA ALA A 328 -10.86 13.54 -17.20
C ALA A 328 -9.90 14.68 -17.57
N LEU A 329 -9.07 14.47 -18.59
CA LEU A 329 -8.31 15.53 -19.23
C LEU A 329 -9.23 16.18 -20.28
N ALA A 330 -10.18 17.01 -19.83
CA ALA A 330 -11.09 17.74 -20.71
C ALA A 330 -10.39 18.95 -21.30
#